data_AF-A0A395M0T2-F1
#
_entry.id   AF-A0A395M0T2-F1
#
_cell.length_a   1.000
_cell.length_b   1.000
_cell.length_c   1.000
_cell.angle_alpha   90.00
_cell.angle_beta   90.00
_cell.angle_gamma   90.00
#
_symmetry.space_group_name_H-M   'P 1'
#
loop_
_entity.id
_entity.type
_entity.pdbx_description
1 polymer ?
#
loop_
_entity_poly.entity_id
_entity_poly.type
_entity_poly.pdbx_seq_one_letter_code
_entity_poly.pdbx_strand_id
1 'polypeptide(L)' 'MPLRKENYLYIAIGVAVIIASYVLMAIDNNVDGFISLTLCPILLIGAYAWIVYAILYHPKSEGQKNSSSAQEAATAPKAQ' A
#
# COMPACT_ATOMS: atom_id res chain seq x y z
N MET A 1 -14.49 -11.17 -9.02
CA MET A 1 -13.15 -11.79 -8.92
C MET A 1 -12.80 -11.93 -7.44
N PRO A 2 -12.31 -13.09 -6.97
CA PRO A 2 -12.28 -13.47 -5.55
C PRO A 2 -11.19 -12.80 -4.69
N LEU A 3 -10.68 -11.63 -5.10
CA LEU A 3 -9.78 -10.79 -4.32
C LEU A 3 -10.43 -9.40 -4.22
N ARG A 4 -10.70 -8.95 -3.00
CA ARG A 4 -11.28 -7.63 -2.72
C ARG A 4 -10.33 -6.54 -3.24
N LYS A 5 -10.86 -5.43 -3.77
CA LYS A 5 -10.07 -4.35 -4.38
C LYS A 5 -9.04 -3.78 -3.39
N GLU A 6 -9.37 -3.77 -2.11
CA GLU A 6 -8.47 -3.31 -1.04
C GLU A 6 -7.19 -4.15 -0.95
N ASN A 7 -7.27 -5.48 -1.15
CA ASN A 7 -6.10 -6.34 -1.09
C ASN A 7 -5.12 -6.08 -2.24
N TYR A 8 -5.65 -5.68 -3.40
CA TYR A 8 -4.84 -5.33 -4.56
C TYR A 8 -4.04 -4.05 -4.32
N LEU A 9 -4.57 -3.11 -3.52
CA LEU A 9 -3.88 -1.88 -3.17
C LEU A 9 -2.65 -2.15 -2.29
N TYR A 10 -2.77 -3.03 -1.29
CA TYR A 10 -1.63 -3.42 -0.45
C TYR A 10 -0.55 -4.17 -1.22
N ILE A 11 -0.94 -5.03 -2.18
CA ILE A 11 0.00 -5.68 -3.09
C ILE A 11 0.70 -4.64 -3.97
N ALA A 12 -0.03 -3.68 -4.54
CA ALA A 12 0.53 -2.62 -5.37
C ALA A 12 1.56 -1.77 -4.60
N ILE A 13 1.31 -1.47 -3.32
CA ILE A 13 2.27 -0.79 -2.45
C ILE A 13 3.53 -1.65 -2.27
N GLY A 14 3.40 -2.94 -1.98
CA GLY A 14 4.55 -3.84 -1.85
C GLY A 14 5.40 -3.92 -3.12
N VAL A 15 4.75 -4.00 -4.28
CA VAL A 15 5.43 -3.97 -5.59
C VAL A 15 6.13 -2.63 -5.81
N ALA A 16 5.51 -1.51 -5.45
CA ALA A 16 6.14 -0.19 -5.55
C ALA A 16 7.41 -0.10 -4.68
N VAL A 17 7.42 -0.70 -3.49
CA VAL A 17 8.61 -0.76 -2.62
C VAL A 17 9.73 -1.60 -3.26
N ILE A 18 9.40 -2.72 -3.90
CA ILE A 18 10.39 -3.51 -4.66
C ILE A 18 11.01 -2.65 -5.77
N ILE A 19 10.18 -1.98 -6.56
CA ILE A 19 10.64 -1.11 -7.64
C ILE A 19 11.53 0.00 -7.08
N ALA A 20 11.12 0.67 -6.01
CA ALA A 20 11.91 1.72 -5.37
C ALA A 20 13.28 1.23 -4.88
N SER A 21 13.35 -0.01 -4.37
CA SER A 21 14.60 -0.63 -3.93
C SER A 21 15.57 -0.83 -5.10
N TYR A 22 15.06 -1.31 -6.24
CA TYR A 22 15.86 -1.45 -7.47
C TYR A 22 16.24 -0.10 -8.08
N VAL A 23 15.35 0.89 -8.03
CA VAL A 23 15.65 2.25 -8.50
C VAL A 23 16.75 2.88 -7.65
N LEU A 24 16.74 2.68 -6.34
CA LEU A 24 17.77 3.17 -5.45
C LEU A 24 19.14 2.56 -5.79
N MET A 25 19.17 1.25 -6.07
CA MET A 25 20.36 0.56 -6.58
C MET A 25 20.84 1.14 -7.92
N ALA A 26 19.89 1.44 -8.82
CA ALA A 26 20.18 1.99 -10.14
C ALA A 26 20.70 3.44 -10.09
N ILE A 27 20.33 4.23 -9.08
CA ILE A 27 20.86 5.59 -8.89
C ILE A 27 22.29 5.54 -8.37
N ASP A 28 22.58 4.67 -7.39
CA ASP A 28 23.91 4.57 -6.78
C ASP A 28 24.99 4.14 -7.79
N ASN A 29 24.62 3.41 -8.86
CA ASN A 29 25.50 2.91 -9.94
C ASN A 29 26.77 2.15 -9.44
N ASN A 30 26.82 1.81 -8.15
CA ASN A 30 27.95 1.16 -7.51
C ASN A 30 27.51 -0.20 -6.97
N VAL A 31 27.78 -1.24 -7.75
CA VAL A 31 27.42 -2.61 -7.37
C VAL A 31 28.17 -3.09 -6.13
N ASP A 32 29.35 -2.53 -5.86
CA ASP A 32 30.16 -2.76 -4.66
C ASP A 32 29.84 -1.76 -3.54
N GLY A 33 28.88 -0.87 -3.76
CA GLY A 33 28.41 0.09 -2.77
C GLY A 33 27.65 -0.59 -1.63
N PHE A 34 27.79 -0.05 -0.42
CA PHE A 34 27.08 -0.53 0.78
C PHE A 34 25.55 -0.59 0.57
N ILE A 35 25.00 0.35 -0.21
CA ILE A 35 23.58 0.41 -0.56
C ILE A 35 23.15 -0.85 -1.34
N SER A 36 23.95 -1.25 -2.31
CA SER A 36 23.66 -2.38 -3.18
C SER A 36 23.91 -3.73 -2.48
N LEU A 37 24.99 -3.82 -1.70
CA LEU A 37 25.42 -5.08 -1.08
C LEU A 37 24.68 -5.40 0.23
N THR A 38 24.24 -4.39 0.98
CA THR A 38 23.61 -4.57 2.31
C THR A 38 22.19 -4.03 2.34
N LEU A 39 21.96 -2.81 1.87
CA LEU A 39 20.64 -2.16 1.99
C LEU A 39 19.59 -2.80 1.09
N CYS A 40 19.93 -3.07 -0.18
CA CYS A 40 19.03 -3.69 -1.15
C CYS A 40 18.52 -5.07 -0.72
N PRO A 41 19.35 -6.04 -0.32
CA PRO A 41 18.85 -7.33 0.14
C PRO A 41 17.95 -7.21 1.37
N ILE A 42 18.25 -6.32 2.32
CA ILE A 42 17.40 -6.08 3.50
C ILE A 42 16.04 -5.50 3.07
N LEU A 43 16.04 -4.49 2.20
CA LEU A 43 14.83 -3.88 1.65
C LEU A 43 13.98 -4.89 0.87
N LEU A 44 14.62 -5.75 0.06
CA LEU A 44 13.93 -6.81 -0.67
C LEU A 44 13.24 -7.79 0.28
N ILE A 45 13.96 -8.28 1.30
CA ILE A 45 13.39 -9.20 2.29
C ILE A 45 12.21 -8.54 3.02
N GLY A 46 12.36 -7.28 3.42
CA GLY A 46 11.28 -6.50 4.04
C GLY A 46 10.07 -6.35 3.11
N ALA A 47 10.29 -6.05 1.83
CA ALA A 47 9.24 -5.92 0.84
C ALA A 47 8.51 -7.25 0.59
N TYR A 48 9.24 -8.38 0.51
CA TYR A 48 8.63 -9.70 0.38
C TYR A 48 7.82 -10.07 1.63
N ALA A 49 8.35 -9.84 2.83
CA ALA A 49 7.61 -10.06 4.07
C ALA A 49 6.34 -9.19 4.14
N TRP A 50 6.44 -7.93 3.68
CA TRP A 50 5.31 -7.02 3.58
C TRP A 50 4.24 -7.52 2.59
N ILE A 51 4.63 -8.02 1.42
CA ILE A 51 3.70 -8.59 0.43
C ILE A 51 3.00 -9.82 1.00
N VAL A 52 3.72 -10.70 1.70
CA VAL A 52 3.13 -11.87 2.36
C VAL A 52 2.13 -11.43 3.43
N TYR A 53 2.48 -10.43 4.25
CA TYR A 53 1.57 -9.85 5.23
C TYR A 53 0.34 -9.23 4.56
N ALA A 54 0.52 -8.46 3.48
CA ALA A 54 -0.56 -7.85 2.71
C ALA A 54 -1.51 -8.87 2.08
N ILE A 55 -0.99 -10.04 1.67
CA ILE A 55 -1.80 -11.13 1.13
C ILE A 55 -2.56 -11.86 2.25
N LEU A 56 -1.91 -12.08 3.40
CA LEU A 56 -2.48 -12.84 4.51
C LEU A 56 -3.43 -11.99 5.37
N TYR A 57 -3.19 -10.68 5.46
CA TYR A 57 -4.02 -9.73 6.18
C TYR A 57 -5.31 -9.50 5.40
N HIS A 58 -6.32 -10.30 5.72
CA HIS A 58 -7.69 -10.02 5.34
C HIS A 58 -8.28 -9.00 6.33
N PRO A 59 -8.45 -7.72 5.96
CA PRO A 59 -9.31 -6.85 6.75
C PRO A 59 -10.71 -7.46 6.71
N LYS A 60 -11.19 -7.93 7.86
CA LYS A 60 -12.63 -8.07 8.08
C LYS A 60 -13.17 -6.66 7.89
N SER A 61 -13.96 -6.47 6.83
CA SER A 61 -14.67 -5.24 6.45
C SER A 61 -14.98 -4.33 7.65
N GLU A 62 -14.11 -3.38 7.93
CA GLU A 62 -14.40 -2.24 8.78
C GLU A 62 -14.75 -1.10 7.83
N GLY A 63 -16.05 -0.94 7.61
CA GLY A 63 -16.65 0.34 7.32
C GLY A 63 -16.27 0.98 5.98
N GLN A 64 -17.14 0.76 4.99
CA GLN A 64 -17.74 1.90 4.29
C GLN A 64 -18.20 2.95 5.32
N LYS A 65 -17.31 3.84 5.75
CA LYS A 65 -17.65 5.07 6.47
C LYS A 65 -17.37 6.28 5.59
N ASN A 66 -17.67 6.16 4.30
CA ASN A 66 -17.99 7.31 3.44
C ASN A 66 -19.49 7.40 3.13
N SER A 67 -20.32 6.64 3.85
CA SER A 67 -21.76 6.86 3.95
C SER A 67 -22.12 7.85 5.07
N SER A 68 -21.12 8.48 5.70
CA SER A 68 -21.36 9.61 6.58
C SER A 68 -21.91 10.74 5.72
N SER A 69 -23.23 10.91 5.82
CA SER A 69 -23.85 12.22 5.91
C SER A 69 -23.76 13.13 4.66
N ALA A 70 -23.99 12.55 3.48
CA ALA A 70 -24.97 13.14 2.54
C ALA A 70 -26.37 13.29 3.20
N GLN A 71 -26.57 12.59 4.31
CA GLN A 71 -27.60 12.72 5.33
C GLN A 71 -27.39 13.91 6.31
N GLU A 72 -27.02 15.09 5.81
CA GLU A 72 -27.21 16.36 6.54
C GLU A 72 -27.74 17.49 5.63
N ALA A 73 -27.54 17.37 4.30
CA ALA A 73 -28.13 18.30 3.34
C ALA A 73 -29.65 18.10 3.11
N ALA A 74 -30.26 17.03 3.65
CA ALA A 74 -31.65 16.67 3.37
C ALA A 74 -32.67 17.03 4.46
N THR A 75 -32.27 17.61 5.60
CA THR A 75 -33.19 17.81 6.75
C THR A 75 -33.14 19.16 7.48
N ALA A 76 -32.49 20.20 6.96
CA ALA A 76 -32.65 21.55 7.51
C ALA A 76 -33.72 22.36 6.71
N PRO A 77 -34.66 23.02 7.41
CA PRO A 77 -36.00 23.36 6.93
C PRO A 77 -36.05 24.46 5.86
N LYS A 78 -37.04 24.36 4.95
CA LYS A 78 -37.52 25.49 4.15
C LYS A 78 -37.93 26.63 5.09
N ALA A 79 -37.04 27.59 5.27
CA ALA A 79 -37.36 28.91 5.80
C ALA A 79 -37.17 29.90 4.66
N GLN A 80 -38.26 30.17 3.95
CA GLN A 80 -38.63 31.42 3.26
C GLN A 80 -39.95 31.21 2.51
#